data_AF-A0A7J7PHK8-F1
#
_entry.id   AF-A0A7J7PHK8-F1
#
_cell.length_a   1.000
_cell.length_b   1.000
_cell.length_c   1.000
_cell.angle_alpha   90.00
_cell.angle_beta   90.00
_cell.angle_gamma   90.00
#
_symmetry.space_group_name_H-M   'P 1'
#
loop_
_entity.id
_entity.type
_entity.pdbx_description
1 polymer ?
#
loop_
_entity_poly.entity_id
_entity_poly.type
_entity_poly.pdbx_seq_one_letter_code
_entity_poly.pdbx_strand_id
1 'polypeptide(L)'
;MDACNNEIDTHHREFFSFNPSMFLADLSNIAMDVLTDGFDDLERALYESQSQHQEEKAAISKLLHDAYLQVLDSVNRAAGSFERYEQLTSLAVPAELYVEQPTPVLPEPVDPQQEQQLQQELTGLREQLLQARLKYRHSKQQLQQADKDASRAAARNAALKPLAEAISSRGAPLLDDASAISRLAAKLRPMVSRAQQLQAEQQEPMQQALAAGAGAGAGGGDAGFGGEDERRVRRVMAEAGASAEQLQAAAAALEAV
;
A
#
# COMPACT_ATOMS: atom_id res chain seq x y z
N MET A 1 30.21 -38.70 -19.20
CA MET A 1 31.17 -37.59 -19.17
C MET A 1 31.22 -36.90 -17.80
N ASP A 2 30.34 -37.26 -16.84
CA ASP A 2 30.27 -36.56 -15.54
C ASP A 2 31.29 -37.01 -14.49
N ALA A 3 31.88 -38.20 -14.62
CA ALA A 3 32.86 -38.70 -13.65
C ALA A 3 34.22 -37.97 -13.76
N CYS A 4 34.70 -37.70 -14.97
CA CYS A 4 35.97 -36.99 -15.21
C CYS A 4 35.91 -35.52 -14.78
N ASN A 5 34.75 -34.86 -14.89
CA ASN A 5 34.58 -33.48 -14.44
C ASN A 5 34.63 -33.37 -12.90
N ASN A 6 34.16 -34.39 -12.18
CA ASN A 6 34.21 -34.40 -10.71
C ASN A 6 35.65 -34.56 -10.19
N GLU A 7 36.48 -35.39 -10.84
CA GLU A 7 37.88 -35.61 -10.44
C GLU A 7 38.74 -34.35 -10.64
N ILE A 8 38.55 -33.63 -11.75
CA ILE A 8 39.21 -32.36 -12.03
C ILE A 8 38.84 -31.32 -10.96
N ASP A 9 37.55 -31.21 -10.61
CA ASP A 9 37.09 -30.27 -9.58
C ASP A 9 37.66 -30.58 -8.18
N THR A 10 37.83 -31.85 -7.81
CA THR A 10 38.47 -32.22 -6.52
C THR A 10 39.93 -31.81 -6.47
N HIS A 11 40.71 -32.07 -7.52
CA HIS A 11 42.13 -31.71 -7.52
C HIS A 11 42.35 -30.19 -7.64
N HIS A 12 41.49 -29.48 -8.36
CA HIS A 12 41.53 -28.02 -8.39
C HIS A 12 41.20 -27.42 -7.02
N ARG A 13 40.32 -28.02 -6.21
CA ARG A 13 40.05 -27.59 -4.82
C ARG A 13 41.16 -27.92 -3.82
N GLU A 14 42.02 -28.87 -4.15
CA GLU A 14 43.19 -29.19 -3.31
C GLU A 14 44.36 -28.26 -3.65
N PHE A 15 44.51 -27.87 -4.92
CA PHE A 15 45.53 -26.93 -5.35
C PHE A 15 45.16 -25.47 -5.03
N PHE A 16 43.92 -25.07 -5.34
CA PHE A 16 43.35 -23.79 -4.95
C PHE A 16 42.56 -23.99 -3.66
N SER A 17 42.78 -23.17 -2.64
CA SER A 17 41.99 -23.21 -1.39
C SER A 17 40.51 -22.81 -1.55
N PHE A 18 40.02 -22.73 -2.78
CA PHE A 18 38.68 -22.33 -3.20
C PHE A 18 38.29 -23.09 -4.48
N ASN A 19 37.00 -23.08 -4.83
CA ASN A 19 36.53 -23.67 -6.08
C ASN A 19 36.61 -22.62 -7.22
N PRO A 20 37.46 -22.81 -8.25
CA PRO A 20 37.63 -21.85 -9.35
C PRO A 20 36.34 -21.52 -10.10
N SER A 21 35.49 -22.52 -10.34
CA SER A 21 34.21 -22.35 -11.05
C SER A 21 33.23 -21.48 -10.26
N MET A 22 33.19 -21.66 -8.93
CA MET A 22 32.36 -20.81 -8.06
C MET A 22 32.90 -19.38 -8.00
N PHE A 23 34.22 -19.22 -7.94
CA PHE A 23 34.86 -17.91 -7.93
C PHE A 23 34.57 -17.11 -9.22
N LEU A 24 34.66 -17.76 -10.38
CA LEU A 24 34.33 -17.11 -11.67
C LEU A 24 32.85 -16.78 -11.78
N ALA A 25 31.96 -17.65 -11.28
CA ALA A 25 30.53 -17.37 -11.22
C ALA A 25 30.24 -16.15 -10.33
N ASP A 26 30.87 -16.04 -9.16
CA ASP A 26 30.73 -14.89 -8.26
C ASP A 26 31.21 -13.59 -8.93
N LEU A 27 32.34 -13.62 -9.64
CA LEU A 27 32.82 -12.47 -10.41
C LEU A 27 31.83 -12.05 -11.51
N SER A 28 31.26 -13.01 -12.23
CA SER A 28 30.24 -12.72 -13.24
C SER A 28 29.00 -12.09 -12.62
N ASN A 29 28.54 -12.60 -11.48
CA ASN A 29 27.38 -12.05 -10.78
C ASN A 29 27.64 -10.61 -10.31
N ILE A 30 28.80 -10.35 -9.71
CA ILE A 30 29.17 -8.99 -9.27
C ILE A 30 29.20 -8.03 -10.47
N ALA A 31 29.72 -8.45 -11.62
CA ALA A 31 29.74 -7.62 -12.82
C ALA A 31 28.33 -7.28 -13.32
N MET A 32 27.38 -8.22 -13.22
CA MET A 32 25.98 -7.99 -13.58
C MET A 32 25.24 -7.11 -12.58
N ASP A 33 25.51 -7.27 -11.29
CA ASP A 33 24.94 -6.43 -10.24
C ASP A 33 25.38 -4.97 -10.43
N VAL A 34 26.69 -4.74 -10.64
CA VAL A 34 27.24 -3.40 -10.92
C VAL A 34 26.66 -2.80 -12.19
N LEU A 35 26.45 -3.60 -13.23
CA LEU A 35 25.80 -3.15 -14.47
C LEU A 35 24.38 -2.67 -14.19
N THR A 36 23.60 -3.47 -13.46
CA THR A 36 22.21 -3.17 -13.12
C THR A 36 22.11 -1.89 -12.29
N ASP A 37 22.91 -1.80 -11.22
CA ASP A 37 22.99 -0.61 -10.35
C ASP A 37 23.37 0.65 -11.15
N GLY A 38 24.31 0.53 -12.10
CA GLY A 38 24.71 1.64 -12.95
C GLY A 38 23.62 2.16 -13.88
N PHE A 39 22.75 1.27 -14.39
CA PHE A 39 21.60 1.66 -15.20
C PHE A 39 20.49 2.31 -14.36
N ASP A 40 20.25 1.79 -13.15
CA ASP A 40 19.30 2.38 -12.20
C ASP A 40 19.74 3.80 -11.76
N ASP A 41 21.03 3.98 -11.49
CA ASP A 41 21.60 5.28 -11.14
C ASP A 41 21.53 6.27 -12.31
N LEU A 42 21.75 5.79 -13.54
CA LEU A 42 21.61 6.62 -14.75
C LEU A 42 20.15 7.01 -14.99
N GLU A 43 19.20 6.09 -14.79
CA GLU A 43 17.76 6.39 -14.85
C GLU A 43 17.37 7.45 -13.81
N ARG A 44 17.84 7.29 -12.55
CA ARG A 44 17.61 8.26 -11.48
C ARG A 44 18.19 9.64 -11.83
N ALA A 45 19.43 9.69 -12.30
CA ALA A 45 20.09 10.95 -12.68
C ALA A 45 19.35 11.66 -13.81
N LEU A 46 18.85 10.92 -14.80
CA LEU A 46 18.06 11.47 -15.90
C LEU A 46 16.72 12.05 -15.40
N TYR A 47 16.04 11.37 -14.48
CA TYR A 47 14.81 11.87 -13.87
C TYR A 47 15.00 13.08 -12.96
N GLU A 48 16.14 13.19 -12.29
CA GLU A 48 16.48 14.35 -11.46
C GLU A 48 16.90 15.56 -12.30
N SER A 49 17.55 15.32 -13.44
CA SER A 49 18.07 16.38 -14.32
C SER A 49 17.02 17.10 -15.17
N GLN A 50 15.85 16.50 -15.38
CA GLN A 50 14.83 17.06 -16.26
C GLN A 50 13.45 17.17 -15.58
N SER A 51 12.83 18.36 -15.65
CA SER A 51 11.43 18.60 -15.27
C SER A 51 10.49 18.06 -16.34
N GLN A 52 10.44 16.73 -16.49
CA GLN A 52 9.75 16.07 -17.59
C GLN A 52 8.30 15.69 -17.31
N HIS A 53 7.50 15.75 -18.37
CA HIS A 53 6.18 15.15 -18.43
C HIS A 53 6.26 13.62 -18.30
N GLN A 54 5.17 13.01 -17.83
CA GLN A 54 5.14 11.57 -17.52
C GLN A 54 5.40 10.67 -18.75
N GLU A 55 5.11 11.15 -19.97
CA GLU A 55 5.37 10.44 -21.23
C GLU A 55 6.87 10.36 -21.56
N GLU A 56 7.65 11.41 -21.29
CA GLU A 56 9.10 11.44 -21.55
C GLU A 56 9.85 10.53 -20.58
N LYS A 57 9.41 10.46 -19.32
CA LYS A 57 9.96 9.51 -18.34
C LYS A 57 9.76 8.07 -18.79
N ALA A 58 8.58 7.73 -19.27
CA ALA A 58 8.29 6.39 -19.79
C ALA A 58 9.15 6.06 -21.03
N ALA A 59 9.37 7.04 -21.92
CA ALA A 59 10.24 6.85 -23.09
C ALA A 59 11.71 6.63 -22.71
N ILE A 60 12.22 7.37 -21.72
CA ILE A 60 13.58 7.19 -21.18
C ILE A 60 13.72 5.83 -20.53
N SER A 61 12.81 5.44 -19.63
CA SER A 61 12.84 4.11 -18.99
C SER A 61 12.90 3.00 -20.02
N LYS A 62 12.08 3.09 -21.07
CA LYS A 62 12.08 2.12 -22.16
C LYS A 62 13.42 2.09 -22.92
N LEU A 63 13.96 3.26 -23.26
CA LEU A 63 15.24 3.35 -23.97
C LEU A 63 16.41 2.80 -23.13
N LEU A 64 16.42 3.08 -21.83
CA LEU A 64 17.41 2.54 -20.91
C LEU A 64 17.27 1.04 -20.74
N HIS A 65 16.05 0.52 -20.68
CA HIS A 65 15.81 -0.92 -20.64
C HIS A 65 16.29 -1.62 -21.92
N ASP A 66 15.98 -1.06 -23.09
CA ASP A 66 16.43 -1.60 -24.38
C ASP A 66 17.97 -1.57 -24.48
N ALA A 67 18.61 -0.50 -23.99
CA ALA A 67 20.07 -0.38 -23.92
C ALA A 67 20.69 -1.37 -22.92
N TYR A 68 20.08 -1.52 -21.74
CA TYR A 68 20.49 -2.48 -20.72
C TYR A 68 20.49 -3.91 -21.27
N LEU A 69 19.43 -4.33 -21.97
CA LEU A 69 19.35 -5.66 -22.57
C LEU A 69 20.47 -5.92 -23.59
N GLN A 70 20.81 -4.92 -24.41
CA GLN A 70 21.92 -5.03 -25.37
C GLN A 70 23.28 -5.16 -24.68
N VAL A 71 23.51 -4.36 -23.64
CA VAL A 71 24.77 -4.41 -22.88
C VAL A 71 24.85 -5.71 -22.09
N LEU A 72 23.75 -6.15 -21.48
CA LEU A 72 23.66 -7.40 -20.73
C LEU A 72 24.04 -8.60 -21.60
N ASP A 73 23.53 -8.67 -22.84
CA ASP A 73 23.91 -9.72 -23.79
C ASP A 73 25.40 -9.69 -24.12
N SER A 74 25.97 -8.50 -24.28
CA SER A 74 27.41 -8.32 -24.56
C SER A 74 28.26 -8.75 -23.35
N VAL A 75 27.88 -8.33 -22.15
CA VAL A 75 28.58 -8.67 -20.90
C VAL A 75 28.48 -10.17 -20.64
N ASN A 76 27.33 -10.80 -20.86
CA ASN A 76 27.17 -12.26 -20.73
C ASN A 76 28.12 -13.03 -21.66
N ARG A 77 28.23 -12.61 -22.93
CA ARG A 77 29.16 -13.24 -23.88
C ARG A 77 30.61 -13.02 -23.49
N ALA A 78 30.95 -11.82 -23.02
CA ALA A 78 32.29 -11.50 -22.54
C ALA A 78 32.64 -12.30 -21.29
N ALA A 79 31.74 -12.39 -20.31
CA ALA A 79 31.89 -13.15 -19.08
C ALA A 79 32.08 -14.64 -19.37
N GLY A 80 31.26 -15.24 -20.25
CA GLY A 80 31.43 -16.64 -20.64
C GLY A 80 32.72 -16.90 -21.42
N SER A 81 33.22 -15.91 -22.17
CA SER A 81 34.52 -16.02 -22.85
C SER A 81 35.69 -15.89 -21.87
N PHE A 82 35.57 -14.97 -20.92
CA PHE A 82 36.51 -14.77 -19.83
C PHE A 82 36.61 -16.02 -18.93
N GLU A 83 35.47 -16.60 -18.54
CA GLU A 83 35.42 -17.82 -17.73
C GLU A 83 36.18 -18.96 -18.41
N ARG A 84 35.93 -19.20 -19.71
CA ARG A 84 36.64 -20.21 -20.48
C ARG A 84 38.13 -19.91 -20.59
N TYR A 85 38.50 -18.66 -20.80
CA TYR A 85 39.89 -18.26 -20.91
C TYR A 85 40.64 -18.50 -19.59
N GLU A 86 40.08 -18.05 -18.47
CA GLU A 86 40.70 -18.21 -17.14
C GLU A 86 40.81 -19.69 -16.74
N GLN A 87 39.78 -20.50 -17.01
CA GLN A 87 39.82 -21.95 -16.79
C GLN A 87 40.94 -22.64 -17.58
N LEU A 88 41.29 -22.13 -18.75
CA LEU A 88 42.34 -22.68 -19.62
C LEU A 88 43.73 -22.08 -19.37
N THR A 89 43.83 -21.01 -18.58
CA THR A 89 45.09 -20.26 -18.40
C THR A 89 45.45 -20.12 -16.92
N SER A 90 44.90 -19.13 -16.23
CA SER A 90 45.29 -18.77 -14.86
C SER A 90 44.82 -19.80 -13.82
N LEU A 91 43.68 -20.44 -14.06
CA LEU A 91 43.07 -21.42 -13.16
C LEU A 91 43.27 -22.87 -13.65
N ALA A 92 44.01 -23.05 -14.76
CA ALA A 92 44.46 -24.35 -15.21
C ALA A 92 45.65 -24.80 -14.37
N VAL A 93 45.58 -26.00 -13.81
CA VAL A 93 46.76 -26.66 -13.22
C VAL A 93 47.44 -27.45 -14.34
N PRO A 94 48.70 -27.16 -14.71
CA PRO A 94 49.44 -27.96 -15.67
C PRO A 94 49.52 -29.42 -15.26
N ALA A 95 49.32 -30.34 -16.20
CA ALA A 95 49.33 -31.79 -15.98
C ALA A 95 50.65 -32.26 -15.32
N GLU A 96 51.76 -31.58 -15.60
CA GLU A 96 53.09 -31.85 -15.08
C GLU A 96 53.27 -31.43 -13.61
N LEU A 97 52.42 -30.52 -13.12
CA LEU A 97 52.38 -30.08 -11.72
C LEU A 97 51.44 -30.93 -10.86
N TYR A 98 50.67 -31.85 -11.46
CA TYR A 98 50.10 -32.99 -10.75
C TYR A 98 51.21 -33.98 -10.42
N VAL A 99 52.24 -33.50 -9.71
CA VAL A 99 53.17 -34.37 -9.01
C VAL A 99 52.31 -35.09 -7.99
N GLU A 100 52.28 -36.42 -8.10
CA GLU A 100 51.70 -37.36 -7.16
C GLU A 100 51.67 -36.72 -5.78
N GLN A 101 50.49 -36.31 -5.31
CA GLN A 101 50.35 -35.98 -3.91
C GLN A 101 50.94 -37.18 -3.17
N PRO A 102 51.94 -36.98 -2.30
CA PRO A 102 52.54 -38.10 -1.60
C PRO A 102 51.38 -38.88 -1.00
N THR A 103 51.24 -40.14 -1.42
CA THR A 103 50.27 -41.12 -0.91
C THR A 103 49.99 -40.76 0.53
N PRO A 104 48.72 -40.51 0.91
CA PRO A 104 48.37 -39.81 2.13
C PRO A 104 49.26 -40.34 3.22
N VAL A 105 50.24 -39.53 3.64
CA VAL A 105 51.10 -39.87 4.76
C VAL A 105 50.10 -40.20 5.85
N LEU A 106 50.05 -41.46 6.28
CA LEU A 106 49.13 -41.88 7.33
C LEU A 106 49.25 -40.80 8.40
N PRO A 107 48.18 -40.01 8.65
CA PRO A 107 48.30 -38.90 9.58
C PRO A 107 48.90 -39.48 10.85
N GLU A 108 49.93 -38.80 11.38
CA GLU A 108 50.57 -39.23 12.63
C GLU A 108 49.47 -39.65 13.60
N PRO A 109 49.58 -40.81 14.27
CA PRO A 109 48.51 -41.35 15.08
C PRO A 109 48.05 -40.26 16.04
N VAL A 110 46.83 -39.75 15.79
CA VAL A 110 46.27 -38.63 16.53
C VAL A 110 46.24 -39.04 17.98
N ASP A 111 46.86 -38.22 18.84
CA ASP A 111 46.88 -38.50 20.27
C ASP A 111 45.43 -38.64 20.76
N PRO A 112 45.06 -39.73 21.46
CA PRO A 112 43.70 -39.92 21.96
C PRO A 112 43.19 -38.72 22.78
N GLN A 113 44.07 -37.96 23.42
CA GLN A 113 43.67 -36.72 24.09
C GLN A 113 43.25 -35.60 23.12
N GLN A 114 43.96 -35.45 22.00
CA GLN A 114 43.62 -34.47 20.95
C GLN A 114 42.33 -34.86 20.23
N GLU A 115 42.13 -36.16 19.97
CA GLU A 115 40.88 -36.65 19.36
C GLU A 115 39.67 -36.40 20.26
N GLN A 116 39.83 -36.61 21.58
CA GLN A 116 38.76 -36.34 22.54
C GLN A 116 38.45 -34.83 22.67
N GLN A 117 39.47 -33.97 22.60
CA GLN A 117 39.29 -32.51 22.57
C GLN A 117 38.55 -32.06 21.30
N LEU A 118 38.96 -32.54 20.12
CA LEU A 118 38.30 -32.25 18.85
C LEU A 118 36.84 -32.75 18.83
N GLN A 119 36.56 -33.92 19.41
CA GLN A 119 35.19 -34.41 19.55
C GLN A 119 34.35 -33.49 20.45
N GLN A 120 34.91 -32.99 21.55
CA GLN A 120 34.22 -32.02 22.42
C GLN A 120 33.96 -30.70 21.69
N GLU A 121 34.95 -30.16 20.97
CA GLU A 121 34.79 -28.96 20.14
C GLU A 121 33.73 -29.15 19.06
N LEU A 122 33.74 -30.29 18.35
CA LEU A 122 32.72 -30.61 17.35
C LEU A 122 31.32 -30.70 17.96
N THR A 123 31.18 -31.29 19.15
CA THR A 123 29.89 -31.30 19.84
C THR A 123 29.45 -29.89 20.23
N GLY A 124 30.35 -29.06 20.75
CA GLY A 124 30.07 -27.67 21.07
C GLY A 124 29.66 -26.84 19.85
N LEU A 125 30.37 -27.00 18.72
CA LEU A 125 30.03 -26.33 17.46
C LEU A 125 28.68 -26.80 16.91
N ARG A 126 28.35 -28.09 17.02
CA ARG A 126 27.04 -28.62 16.62
C ARG A 126 25.91 -28.02 17.46
N GLU A 127 26.09 -27.91 18.77
CA GLU A 127 25.11 -27.28 19.66
C GLU A 127 24.94 -25.79 19.34
N GLN A 128 26.04 -25.06 19.15
CA GLN A 128 26.01 -23.65 18.74
C GLN A 128 25.28 -23.46 17.40
N LEU A 129 25.51 -24.35 16.42
CA LEU A 129 24.84 -24.32 15.13
C LEU A 129 23.34 -24.58 15.26
N LEU A 130 22.93 -25.55 16.11
CA LEU A 130 21.52 -25.79 16.39
C LEU A 130 20.85 -24.58 17.04
N GLN A 131 21.51 -23.94 18.02
CA GLN A 131 21.01 -22.72 18.64
C GLN A 131 20.91 -21.57 17.63
N ALA A 132 21.92 -21.38 16.77
CA ALA A 132 21.92 -20.37 15.72
C ALA A 132 20.77 -20.61 14.72
N ARG A 133 20.51 -21.86 14.33
CA ARG A 133 19.37 -22.23 13.46
C ARG A 133 18.02 -21.91 14.11
N LEU A 134 17.87 -22.13 15.41
CA LEU A 134 16.65 -21.78 16.14
C LEU A 134 16.46 -20.26 16.19
N LYS A 135 17.52 -19.51 16.51
CA LYS A 135 17.50 -18.03 16.47
C LYS A 135 17.16 -17.50 15.09
N TYR A 136 17.76 -18.07 14.03
CA TYR A 136 17.46 -17.71 12.65
C TYR A 136 15.99 -17.98 12.30
N ARG A 137 15.44 -19.15 12.64
CA ARG A 137 14.01 -19.46 12.41
C ARG A 137 13.10 -18.48 13.13
N HIS A 138 13.42 -18.14 14.38
CA HIS A 138 12.65 -17.17 15.15
C HIS A 138 12.71 -15.77 14.54
N SER A 139 13.90 -15.29 14.18
CA SER A 139 14.08 -13.99 13.51
C SER A 139 13.36 -13.94 12.16
N LYS A 140 13.40 -15.04 11.38
CA LYS A 140 12.66 -15.15 10.12
C LYS A 140 11.14 -15.04 10.33
N GLN A 141 10.60 -15.65 11.37
CA GLN A 141 9.18 -15.53 11.72
C GLN A 141 8.82 -14.10 12.14
N GLN A 142 9.69 -13.44 12.92
CA GLN A 142 9.50 -12.04 13.31
C GLN A 142 9.51 -11.10 12.10
N LEU A 143 10.44 -11.30 11.15
CA LEU A 143 10.48 -10.55 9.90
C LEU A 143 9.22 -10.76 9.07
N GLN A 144 8.75 -12.00 8.92
CA GLN A 144 7.51 -12.29 8.21
C GLN A 144 6.29 -11.64 8.88
N GLN A 145 6.27 -11.56 10.20
CA GLN A 145 5.19 -10.88 10.93
C GLN A 145 5.27 -9.37 10.75
N ALA A 146 6.47 -8.78 10.86
CA ALA A 146 6.70 -7.36 10.63
C ALA A 146 6.31 -6.94 9.21
N ASP A 147 6.60 -7.76 8.20
CA ASP A 147 6.23 -7.51 6.80
C ASP A 147 4.70 -7.55 6.58
N LYS A 148 4.01 -8.49 7.25
CA LYS A 148 2.54 -8.52 7.28
C LYS A 148 1.96 -7.29 7.96
N ASP A 149 2.57 -6.82 9.03
CA ASP A 149 2.08 -5.64 9.74
C ASP A 149 2.39 -4.34 8.97
N ALA A 150 3.54 -4.27 8.29
CA ALA A 150 3.90 -3.18 7.38
C ALA A 150 2.93 -3.11 6.19
N SER A 151 2.61 -4.23 5.55
CA SER A 151 1.64 -4.27 4.44
C SER A 151 0.23 -3.89 4.90
N ARG A 152 -0.21 -4.31 6.09
CA ARG A 152 -1.48 -3.86 6.69
C ARG A 152 -1.48 -2.35 6.97
N ALA A 153 -0.38 -1.81 7.49
CA ALA A 153 -0.23 -0.38 7.74
C ALA A 153 -0.25 0.42 6.43
N ALA A 154 0.47 -0.05 5.40
CA ALA A 154 0.47 0.55 4.08
C ALA A 154 -0.93 0.53 3.44
N ALA A 155 -1.66 -0.58 3.53
CA ALA A 155 -3.03 -0.68 3.03
C ALA A 155 -3.99 0.27 3.76
N ARG A 156 -3.88 0.40 5.09
CA ARG A 156 -4.66 1.37 5.87
C ARG A 156 -4.33 2.81 5.49
N ASN A 157 -3.05 3.13 5.30
CA ASN A 157 -2.63 4.46 4.89
C ASN A 157 -3.14 4.79 3.49
N ALA A 158 -3.04 3.84 2.55
CA ALA A 158 -3.61 3.97 1.21
C ALA A 158 -5.14 4.18 1.23
N ALA A 159 -5.87 3.51 2.14
CA ALA A 159 -7.31 3.71 2.30
C ALA A 159 -7.67 5.07 2.89
N LEU A 160 -6.81 5.63 3.75
CA LEU A 160 -7.02 6.95 4.36
C LEU A 160 -6.57 8.11 3.47
N LYS A 161 -5.68 7.86 2.49
CA LYS A 161 -5.13 8.89 1.61
C LYS A 161 -6.20 9.66 0.80
N PRO A 162 -7.20 9.00 0.17
CA PRO A 162 -8.29 9.73 -0.51
C PRO A 162 -9.12 10.59 0.43
N LEU A 163 -9.30 10.15 1.68
CA LEU A 163 -10.06 10.89 2.69
C LEU A 163 -9.26 12.10 3.18
N ALA A 164 -7.95 11.95 3.37
CA ALA A 164 -7.06 13.07 3.68
C ALA A 164 -6.98 14.08 2.54
N GLU A 165 -6.94 13.63 1.28
CA GLU A 165 -6.97 14.49 0.09
C GLU A 165 -8.33 15.20 -0.08
N ALA A 166 -9.44 14.53 0.24
CA ALA A 166 -10.76 15.15 0.26
C ALA A 166 -10.87 16.23 1.36
N ILE A 167 -10.31 15.98 2.55
CA ILE A 167 -10.27 16.97 3.64
C ILE A 167 -9.36 18.15 3.28
N SER A 168 -8.20 17.92 2.67
CA SER A 168 -7.30 19.02 2.30
C SER A 168 -7.85 19.87 1.15
N SER A 169 -8.52 19.26 0.18
CA SER A 169 -9.10 19.97 -0.98
C SER A 169 -10.47 20.60 -0.72
N ARG A 170 -11.30 20.00 0.16
CA ARG A 170 -12.70 20.43 0.38
C ARG A 170 -13.04 20.68 1.84
N GLY A 171 -12.16 20.41 2.80
CA GLY A 171 -12.46 20.50 4.23
C GLY A 171 -12.77 21.92 4.70
N ALA A 172 -12.02 22.92 4.24
CA ALA A 172 -12.30 24.32 4.55
C ALA A 172 -13.68 24.79 4.04
N PRO A 173 -14.03 24.63 2.74
CA PRO A 173 -15.34 25.03 2.26
C PRO A 173 -16.49 24.20 2.89
N LEU A 174 -16.28 22.91 3.19
CA LEU A 174 -17.29 22.09 3.88
C LEU A 174 -17.57 22.59 5.31
N LEU A 175 -16.55 23.03 6.04
CA LEU A 175 -16.73 23.60 7.38
C LEU A 175 -17.43 24.96 7.32
N ASP A 176 -17.09 25.77 6.31
CA ASP A 176 -17.76 27.05 6.09
C ASP A 176 -19.24 26.85 5.71
N ASP A 177 -19.54 25.91 4.83
CA ASP A 177 -20.90 25.51 4.44
C ASP A 177 -21.70 24.98 5.64
N ALA A 178 -21.10 24.10 6.45
CA ALA A 178 -21.73 23.62 7.68
C ALA A 178 -22.05 24.77 8.64
N SER A 179 -21.14 25.74 8.78
CA SER A 179 -21.36 26.93 9.62
C SER A 179 -22.45 27.85 9.06
N ALA A 180 -22.58 27.94 7.74
CA ALA A 180 -23.59 28.74 7.05
C ALA A 180 -24.99 28.12 7.19
N ILE A 181 -25.09 26.80 7.00
CA ILE A 181 -26.32 26.02 7.23
C ILE A 181 -26.76 26.15 8.68
N SER A 182 -25.84 26.01 9.64
CA SER A 182 -26.14 26.17 11.07
C SER A 182 -26.72 27.56 11.39
N ARG A 183 -26.16 28.62 10.80
CA ARG A 183 -26.65 30.00 10.96
C ARG A 183 -28.01 30.21 10.29
N LEU A 184 -28.25 29.61 9.13
CA LEU A 184 -29.54 29.65 8.45
C LEU A 184 -30.63 28.91 9.24
N ALA A 185 -30.32 27.72 9.76
CA ALA A 185 -31.20 26.96 10.63
C ALA A 185 -31.58 27.75 11.90
N ALA A 186 -30.60 28.43 12.51
CA ALA A 186 -30.85 29.30 13.66
C ALA A 186 -31.77 30.49 13.35
N LYS A 187 -31.72 31.03 12.12
CA LYS A 187 -32.62 32.10 11.65
C LYS A 187 -34.02 31.59 11.27
N LEU A 188 -34.12 30.36 10.77
CA LEU A 188 -35.38 29.74 10.39
C LEU A 188 -36.20 29.28 11.61
N ARG A 189 -35.55 28.80 12.69
CA ARG A 189 -36.23 28.40 13.93
C ARG A 189 -37.25 29.44 14.45
N PRO A 190 -36.92 30.73 14.63
CA PRO A 190 -37.89 31.72 15.10
C PRO A 190 -38.98 32.06 14.06
N MET A 191 -38.70 31.91 12.76
CA MET A 191 -39.71 32.11 11.72
C MET A 191 -40.73 30.96 11.70
N VAL A 192 -40.26 29.73 11.88
CA VAL A 192 -41.11 28.55 12.00
C VAL A 192 -41.95 28.61 13.28
N SER A 193 -41.35 28.99 14.42
CA SER A 193 -42.12 29.15 15.66
C SER A 193 -43.17 30.26 15.55
N ARG A 194 -42.87 31.35 14.84
CA ARG A 194 -43.82 32.44 14.60
C ARG A 194 -44.91 32.03 13.61
N ALA A 195 -44.60 31.23 12.59
CA ALA A 195 -45.60 30.66 11.69
C ALA A 195 -46.54 29.69 12.40
N GLN A 196 -46.01 28.85 13.30
CA GLN A 196 -46.82 27.98 14.17
C GLN A 196 -47.72 28.77 15.12
N GLN A 197 -47.20 29.85 15.72
CA GLN A 197 -48.00 30.77 16.54
C GLN A 197 -49.12 31.43 15.74
N LEU A 198 -48.82 31.96 14.56
CA LEU A 198 -49.83 32.58 13.68
C LEU A 198 -50.88 31.56 13.20
N GLN A 199 -50.49 30.30 13.00
CA GLN A 199 -51.42 29.23 12.64
C GLN A 199 -52.33 28.85 13.81
N ALA A 200 -51.81 28.82 15.04
CA ALA A 200 -52.61 28.64 16.25
C ALA A 200 -53.57 29.82 16.47
N GLU A 201 -53.07 31.06 16.30
CA GLU A 201 -53.86 32.30 16.41
C GLU A 201 -54.92 32.44 15.30
N GLN A 202 -54.77 31.82 14.13
CA GLN A 202 -55.82 31.76 13.10
C GLN A 202 -56.84 30.64 13.32
N GLN A 203 -56.45 29.57 14.03
CA GLN A 203 -57.37 28.50 14.39
C GLN A 203 -58.31 28.90 15.54
N GLU A 204 -57.88 29.75 16.46
CA GLU A 204 -58.75 30.28 17.54
C GLU A 204 -59.98 31.06 17.05
N PRO A 205 -59.90 32.04 16.12
CA PRO A 205 -61.06 32.75 15.60
C PRO A 205 -61.90 31.88 14.68
N MET A 206 -61.33 30.87 14.02
CA MET A 206 -62.10 29.91 13.21
C MET A 206 -62.91 28.96 14.10
N GLN A 207 -62.36 28.52 15.25
CA GLN A 207 -63.10 27.74 16.26
C GLN A 207 -64.15 28.59 16.99
N GLN A 208 -63.89 29.87 17.26
CA GLN A 208 -64.88 30.79 17.83
C GLN A 208 -65.98 31.16 16.82
N ALA A 209 -65.68 31.28 15.52
CA ALA A 209 -66.70 31.49 14.48
C ALA A 209 -67.56 30.23 14.25
N LEU A 210 -66.99 29.03 14.34
CA LEU A 210 -67.74 27.77 14.31
C LEU A 210 -68.58 27.56 15.58
N ALA A 211 -68.11 27.99 16.75
CA ALA A 211 -68.88 27.96 18.00
C ALA A 211 -69.99 29.03 18.04
N ALA A 212 -69.77 30.21 17.46
CA ALA A 212 -70.78 31.28 17.34
C ALA A 212 -71.80 31.02 16.22
N GLY A 213 -71.43 30.26 15.18
CA GLY A 213 -72.30 29.89 14.07
C GLY A 213 -73.29 28.76 14.37
N ALA A 214 -73.13 28.03 15.48
CA ALA A 214 -74.02 26.91 15.86
C ALA A 214 -75.25 27.34 16.70
N GLY A 215 -75.48 28.65 16.89
CA GLY A 215 -76.47 29.19 17.83
C GLY A 215 -77.58 30.08 17.26
N ALA A 216 -77.68 30.33 15.95
CA ALA A 216 -78.77 31.15 15.39
C ALA A 216 -79.34 30.50 14.12
N GLY A 217 -80.63 30.16 14.18
CA GLY A 217 -81.34 29.40 13.16
C GLY A 217 -81.78 30.18 11.93
N ALA A 218 -82.07 29.38 10.89
CA ALA A 218 -83.09 29.52 9.85
C ALA A 218 -83.40 30.91 9.26
N GLY A 219 -83.00 31.11 8.00
CA GLY A 219 -83.56 32.12 7.11
C GLY A 219 -82.95 32.00 5.71
N GLY A 220 -83.76 31.66 4.71
CA GLY A 220 -83.33 31.42 3.33
C GLY A 220 -82.78 32.66 2.61
N GLY A 221 -82.06 32.40 1.51
CA GLY A 221 -81.57 33.45 0.62
C GLY A 221 -80.43 32.96 -0.26
N ASP A 222 -80.77 32.64 -1.50
CA ASP A 222 -79.88 32.44 -2.65
C ASP A 222 -78.82 33.56 -2.77
N ALA A 223 -77.55 33.18 -2.91
CA ALA A 223 -76.50 33.94 -3.61
C ALA A 223 -75.25 33.05 -3.79
N GLY A 224 -74.97 32.67 -5.03
CA GLY A 224 -73.69 32.12 -5.44
C GLY A 224 -72.55 33.13 -5.33
N PHE A 225 -71.33 32.62 -5.51
CA PHE A 225 -69.99 33.22 -5.36
C PHE A 225 -69.32 32.95 -4.00
N GLY A 226 -68.34 32.02 -4.01
CA GLY A 226 -67.44 31.79 -2.87
C GLY A 226 -66.69 30.45 -2.88
N GLY A 227 -67.11 29.48 -3.69
CA GLY A 227 -66.59 28.11 -3.60
C GLY A 227 -65.15 27.89 -4.10
N GLU A 228 -64.61 28.75 -4.96
CA GLU A 228 -63.28 28.54 -5.55
C GLU A 228 -62.15 29.14 -4.69
N ASP A 229 -62.36 30.31 -4.10
CA ASP A 229 -61.37 30.94 -3.21
C ASP A 229 -61.25 30.18 -1.88
N GLU A 230 -62.34 29.69 -1.31
CA GLU A 230 -62.29 28.82 -0.12
C GLU A 230 -61.55 27.50 -0.39
N ARG A 231 -61.74 26.91 -1.59
CA ARG A 231 -61.01 25.70 -1.99
C ARG A 231 -59.53 25.97 -2.23
N ARG A 232 -59.17 27.13 -2.79
CA ARG A 232 -57.78 27.57 -2.94
C ARG A 232 -57.11 27.78 -1.59
N VAL A 233 -57.75 28.49 -0.66
CA VAL A 233 -57.20 28.74 0.67
C VAL A 233 -57.01 27.42 1.43
N ARG A 234 -57.96 26.48 1.36
CA ARG A 234 -57.80 25.15 1.98
C ARG A 234 -56.69 24.32 1.33
N ARG A 235 -56.49 24.41 0.02
CA ARG A 235 -55.41 23.70 -0.67
C ARG A 235 -54.03 24.29 -0.31
N VAL A 236 -53.91 25.62 -0.25
CA VAL A 236 -52.67 26.30 0.18
C VAL A 236 -52.37 26.02 1.66
N MET A 237 -53.39 25.95 2.52
CA MET A 237 -53.23 25.56 3.92
C MET A 237 -52.80 24.09 4.09
N ALA A 238 -53.32 23.18 3.25
CA ALA A 238 -52.91 21.78 3.26
C ALA A 238 -51.47 21.58 2.73
N GLU A 239 -51.09 22.33 1.69
CA GLU A 239 -49.72 22.33 1.15
C GLU A 239 -48.73 22.95 2.14
N ALA A 240 -49.13 24.01 2.86
CA ALA A 240 -48.34 24.61 3.93
C ALA A 240 -48.17 23.65 5.13
N GLY A 241 -49.23 22.94 5.54
CA GLY A 241 -49.16 21.92 6.59
C GLY A 241 -48.22 20.76 6.24
N ALA A 242 -48.31 20.24 5.01
CA ALA A 242 -47.42 19.19 4.52
C ALA A 242 -45.95 19.66 4.46
N SER A 243 -45.71 20.93 4.11
CA SER A 243 -44.35 21.51 4.10
C SER A 243 -43.79 21.71 5.51
N ALA A 244 -44.65 22.03 6.49
CA ALA A 244 -44.25 22.20 7.89
C ALA A 244 -43.87 20.85 8.53
N GLU A 245 -44.63 19.79 8.26
CA GLU A 245 -44.30 18.43 8.72
C GLU A 245 -42.99 17.92 8.12
N GLN A 246 -42.72 18.19 6.83
CA GLN A 246 -41.46 17.85 6.18
C GLN A 246 -40.27 18.60 6.77
N LEU A 247 -40.43 19.90 7.09
CA LEU A 247 -39.39 20.69 7.73
C LEU A 247 -39.14 20.26 9.18
N GLN A 248 -40.18 19.84 9.91
CA GLN A 248 -40.06 19.35 11.27
C GLN A 248 -39.40 17.97 11.34
N ALA A 249 -39.68 17.09 10.36
CA ALA A 249 -38.98 15.82 10.18
C ALA A 249 -37.50 16.02 9.83
N ALA A 250 -37.17 16.99 8.97
CA ALA A 250 -35.80 17.33 8.62
C ALA A 250 -35.02 17.92 9.82
N ALA A 251 -35.66 18.74 10.65
CA ALA A 251 -35.05 19.28 11.87
C ALA A 251 -34.76 18.19 12.92
N ALA A 252 -35.67 17.23 13.11
CA ALA A 252 -35.48 16.12 14.03
C ALA A 252 -34.35 15.17 13.58
N ALA A 253 -34.18 14.96 12.27
CA ALA A 253 -33.08 14.16 11.73
C ALA A 253 -31.70 14.80 11.93
N LEU A 254 -31.64 16.13 12.04
CA LEU A 254 -30.41 16.89 12.27
C LEU A 254 -29.99 16.96 13.75
N GLU A 255 -30.91 16.73 14.70
CA GLU A 255 -30.59 16.67 16.14
C GLU A 255 -30.19 15.26 16.61
N ALA A 256 -30.34 14.25 15.75
CA ALA A 256 -30.01 12.84 16.04
C ALA A 256 -28.61 12.39 15.54
N VAL A 257 -27.79 13.33 15.03
CA VAL A 257 -26.39 13.15 14.59
C VAL A 257 -25.47 13.91 15.52
#